data_AF-A0A956U6C0-F1
#
_entry.id   AF-A0A956U6C0-F1
#
_cell.length_a   1.000
_cell.length_b   1.000
_cell.length_c   1.000
_cell.angle_alpha   90.00
_cell.angle_beta   90.00
_cell.angle_gamma   90.00
#
_symmetry.space_group_name_H-M   'P 1'
#
loop_
_entity.id
_entity.type
_entity.pdbx_description
1 polymer ?
#
loop_
_entity_poly.entity_id
_entity_poly.type
_entity_poly.pdbx_seq_one_letter_code
_entity_poly.pdbx_strand_id
1 'polypeptide(L)'
;MRTWPYPLESIVFAFSATDYSTVTTASLSRLILRNHTTGAKGFRRDYFDHLKSCSREFVNGIEAGEPAATLTADQAYESTPVQVLNRIFRLLEPYAIELNRVTAGSGFTITTSAPAFSHERFEGQWPYNASKMVQIYRCRFASMVLSASIRVKDDTISFYLLPAEHAIRQSEAEEEYGPLMIFSSYGDSGYSRFGDCGKALWWVEGKPLTDERFERYCLLFFDHFVKRSQRLALERMKSDQY
;
A
#
# COMPACT_ATOMS: atom_id res chain seq x y z
N MET A 1 16.06 -10.77 63.68
CA MET A 1 15.15 -9.73 63.15
C MET A 1 14.10 -10.46 62.30
N ARG A 2 12.92 -10.75 62.87
CA ARG A 2 11.63 -10.07 62.61
C ARG A 2 11.27 -10.05 61.11
N THR A 3 10.57 -11.08 60.61
CA THR A 3 9.08 -11.21 60.44
C THR A 3 8.58 -10.32 59.29
N TRP A 4 7.84 -10.74 58.25
CA TRP A 4 6.78 -11.75 58.04
C TRP A 4 6.39 -11.72 56.52
N PRO A 5 5.32 -12.35 56.01
CA PRO A 5 5.14 -13.76 55.64
C PRO A 5 4.74 -13.96 54.13
N TYR A 6 4.64 -15.20 53.67
CA TYR A 6 4.09 -15.61 52.35
C TYR A 6 2.56 -15.27 52.21
N PRO A 7 1.89 -15.33 51.03
CA PRO A 7 2.20 -16.19 49.88
C PRO A 7 2.00 -15.63 48.46
N LEU A 8 2.55 -16.40 47.52
CA LEU A 8 2.30 -16.37 46.08
C LEU A 8 0.81 -16.58 45.80
N GLU A 9 0.13 -15.56 45.26
CA GLU A 9 -0.97 -15.81 44.34
C GLU A 9 -0.40 -15.86 42.92
N SER A 10 -0.38 -17.10 42.44
CA SER A 10 -0.15 -17.52 41.07
C SER A 10 -0.98 -16.73 40.06
N ILE A 11 -0.32 -16.11 39.11
CA ILE A 11 -0.77 -16.23 37.72
C ILE A 11 0.26 -17.11 37.02
N VAL A 12 0.01 -18.42 37.07
CA VAL A 12 0.61 -19.37 36.15
C VAL A 12 0.05 -19.02 34.78
N PHE A 13 0.81 -18.27 33.99
CA PHE A 13 0.65 -18.36 32.54
C PHE A 13 1.38 -19.61 32.10
N ALA A 14 0.60 -20.66 31.85
CA ALA A 14 1.04 -21.78 31.05
C ALA A 14 1.30 -21.27 29.62
N PHE A 15 2.50 -20.76 29.37
CA PHE A 15 3.02 -20.70 28.01
C PHE A 15 3.87 -21.95 27.79
N SER A 16 3.23 -22.94 27.17
CA SER A 16 3.90 -24.09 26.58
C SER A 16 5.02 -23.58 25.66
N ALA A 17 6.23 -24.11 25.89
CA ALA A 17 7.46 -23.72 25.23
C ALA A 17 7.60 -24.38 23.85
N THR A 18 7.80 -23.56 22.82
CA THR A 18 8.57 -23.76 21.55
C THR A 18 8.11 -22.67 20.56
N ASP A 19 8.89 -21.86 19.85
CA ASP A 19 10.35 -21.64 19.73
C ASP A 19 10.58 -20.16 19.34
N TYR A 20 11.44 -19.45 20.08
CA TYR A 20 11.65 -17.98 20.02
C TYR A 20 12.94 -17.55 19.27
N SER A 21 13.43 -18.33 18.31
CA SER A 21 14.77 -18.09 17.75
C SER A 21 14.90 -16.87 16.79
N THR A 22 13.88 -16.04 16.61
CA THR A 22 13.97 -14.88 15.69
C THR A 22 13.21 -13.61 16.14
N VAL A 23 13.11 -13.33 17.44
CA VAL A 23 12.60 -12.02 17.89
C VAL A 23 13.73 -10.98 17.86
N THR A 24 13.79 -10.20 16.78
CA THR A 24 14.66 -9.03 16.66
C THR A 24 14.31 -7.96 17.70
N THR A 25 15.31 -7.22 18.20
CA THR A 25 15.17 -6.15 19.21
C THR A 25 14.11 -5.09 18.85
N ALA A 26 13.87 -4.85 17.55
CA ALA A 26 12.85 -3.94 17.03
C ALA A 26 11.40 -4.45 17.13
N SER A 27 11.19 -5.77 17.18
CA SER A 27 9.85 -6.34 17.36
C SER A 27 9.48 -6.42 18.85
N LEU A 28 10.46 -6.66 19.73
CA LEU A 28 10.28 -6.59 21.18
C LEU A 28 9.93 -5.17 21.66
N SER A 29 10.59 -4.14 21.12
CA SER A 29 10.35 -2.73 21.49
C SER A 29 8.95 -2.24 21.12
N ARG A 30 8.45 -2.64 19.94
CA ARG A 30 7.09 -2.32 19.49
C ARG A 30 6.00 -3.06 20.31
N LEU A 31 6.28 -4.28 20.78
CA LEU A 31 5.38 -5.05 21.64
C LEU A 31 5.30 -4.45 23.06
N ILE A 32 6.42 -3.98 23.62
CA ILE A 32 6.48 -3.31 24.93
C ILE A 32 5.74 -1.96 24.89
N LEU A 33 5.89 -1.19 23.81
CA LEU A 33 5.17 0.08 23.62
C LEU A 33 3.65 -0.13 23.44
N ARG A 34 3.26 -1.21 22.77
CA ARG A 34 1.85 -1.53 22.51
C ARG A 34 1.12 -2.05 23.75
N ASN A 35 1.79 -2.78 24.66
CA ASN A 35 1.20 -3.24 25.92
C ASN A 35 1.06 -2.15 27.00
N HIS A 36 1.81 -1.03 26.90
CA HIS A 36 1.79 0.05 27.89
C HIS A 36 0.79 1.19 27.60
N THR A 37 0.12 1.17 26.44
CA THR A 37 -0.91 2.17 26.11
C THR A 37 -2.30 1.83 26.66
N THR A 38 -2.52 0.58 27.09
CA THR A 38 -3.84 0.06 27.48
C THR A 38 -4.01 -0.17 28.99
N GLY A 39 -3.03 0.12 29.85
CA GLY A 39 -3.20 -0.11 31.28
C GLY A 39 -2.24 0.63 32.22
N ALA A 40 -2.84 1.23 33.25
CA ALA A 40 -2.26 1.70 34.51
C ALA A 40 -1.68 3.13 34.59
N LYS A 41 -2.48 3.99 35.24
CA LYS A 41 -2.19 5.10 36.16
C LYS A 41 -0.74 5.59 36.29
N GLY A 42 -0.57 6.90 36.07
CA GLY A 42 0.52 7.70 36.64
C GLY A 42 1.81 7.72 35.83
N PHE A 43 1.76 8.27 34.62
CA PHE A 43 2.95 8.46 33.77
C PHE A 43 3.87 9.55 34.34
N ARG A 44 5.14 9.23 34.65
CA ARG A 44 6.19 10.25 34.85
C ARG A 44 6.64 10.77 33.49
N ARG A 45 6.02 11.86 33.07
CA ARG A 45 6.25 12.57 31.81
C ARG A 45 7.74 12.85 31.57
N ASP A 46 8.46 13.20 32.63
CA ASP A 46 9.89 13.51 32.59
C ASP A 46 10.76 12.34 32.11
N TYR A 47 10.37 11.10 32.44
CA TYR A 47 11.08 9.90 31.98
C TYR A 47 10.82 9.61 30.50
N PHE A 48 9.64 9.98 30.00
CA PHE A 48 9.28 9.82 28.60
C PHE A 48 9.95 10.89 27.72
N ASP A 49 10.07 12.11 28.24
CA ASP A 49 10.80 13.18 27.57
C ASP A 49 12.31 12.91 27.59
N HIS A 50 12.84 12.30 28.67
CA HIS A 50 14.21 11.78 28.71
C HIS A 50 14.45 10.68 27.65
N LEU A 51 13.53 9.71 27.52
CA LEU A 51 13.63 8.66 26.48
C LEU A 51 13.53 9.22 25.06
N LYS A 52 12.72 10.25 24.84
CA LYS A 52 12.66 10.96 23.55
C LYS A 52 13.94 11.75 23.27
N SER A 53 14.53 12.41 24.27
CA SER A 53 15.80 13.12 24.13
C SER A 53 16.92 12.14 23.77
N CYS A 54 17.07 11.03 24.50
CA CYS A 54 18.08 10.01 24.22
C CYS A 54 17.89 9.36 22.83
N SER A 55 16.65 9.13 22.39
CA SER A 55 16.39 8.58 21.05
C SER A 55 16.73 9.59 19.94
N ARG A 56 16.53 10.88 20.20
CA ARG A 56 16.82 11.96 19.24
C ARG A 56 18.32 12.26 19.18
N GLU A 57 19.02 12.19 20.29
CA GLU A 57 20.49 12.29 20.37
C GLU A 57 21.19 11.10 19.71
N PHE A 58 20.61 9.89 19.78
CA PHE A 58 21.15 8.72 19.07
C PHE A 58 20.97 8.84 17.54
N VAL A 59 19.83 9.35 17.07
CA VAL A 59 19.61 9.62 15.65
C VAL A 59 20.53 10.74 15.16
N ASN A 60 20.62 11.84 15.91
CA ASN A 60 21.47 12.98 15.56
C ASN A 60 22.98 12.66 15.70
N GLY A 61 23.35 11.72 16.57
CA GLY A 61 24.73 11.27 16.77
C GLY A 61 25.24 10.33 15.68
N ILE A 62 24.34 9.66 14.94
CA ILE A 62 24.68 9.00 13.67
C ILE A 62 24.83 10.02 12.54
N GLU A 63 24.18 11.19 12.65
CA GLU A 63 24.22 12.26 11.65
C GLU A 63 25.36 13.29 11.84
N ALA A 64 26.03 13.33 12.99
CA ALA A 64 27.10 14.31 13.28
C ALA A 64 28.50 13.84 12.82
N GLY A 65 28.57 13.33 11.59
CA GLY A 65 29.80 12.92 10.91
C GLY A 65 29.77 13.15 9.40
N GLU A 66 29.17 14.27 8.97
CA GLU A 66 29.21 14.95 7.64
C GLU A 66 28.44 14.34 6.44
N PRO A 67 27.88 15.17 5.52
CA PRO A 67 27.32 16.52 5.70
C PRO A 67 25.85 16.61 5.21
N ALA A 68 25.05 17.45 5.90
CA ALA A 68 23.94 18.25 5.40
C ALA A 68 23.19 17.81 4.11
N ALA A 69 22.67 16.57 4.05
CA ALA A 69 21.90 16.06 2.90
C ALA A 69 20.68 15.19 3.28
N THR A 70 20.16 15.26 4.51
CA THR A 70 19.09 14.35 4.98
C THR A 70 17.69 14.95 5.08
N LEU A 71 17.46 16.17 4.59
CA LEU A 71 16.09 16.61 4.25
C LEU A 71 15.54 15.96 2.97
N THR A 72 16.41 15.32 2.18
CA THR A 72 16.09 14.69 0.90
C THR A 72 15.62 13.23 1.01
N ALA A 73 15.90 12.51 2.10
CA ALA A 73 15.57 11.08 2.19
C ALA A 73 14.06 10.83 2.32
N ASP A 74 13.36 11.58 3.18
CA ASP A 74 11.90 11.45 3.34
C ASP A 74 11.13 11.96 2.10
N GLN A 75 11.65 13.01 1.43
CA GLN A 75 11.04 13.55 0.20
C GLN A 75 11.32 12.68 -1.04
N ALA A 76 12.49 12.02 -1.09
CA ALA A 76 12.79 10.98 -2.08
C ALA A 76 11.97 9.71 -1.82
N TYR A 77 11.71 9.37 -0.56
CA TYR A 77 10.86 8.25 -0.19
C TYR A 77 9.43 8.45 -0.71
N GLU A 78 8.81 9.62 -0.46
CA GLU A 78 7.49 10.01 -1.01
C GLU A 78 7.41 9.95 -2.55
N SER A 79 8.54 10.08 -3.24
CA SER A 79 8.61 10.10 -4.70
C SER A 79 8.63 8.70 -5.34
N THR A 80 8.70 7.63 -4.55
CA THR A 80 8.78 6.27 -5.06
C THR A 80 7.42 5.83 -5.65
N PRO A 81 7.36 5.21 -6.84
CA PRO A 81 6.11 4.73 -7.44
C PRO A 81 5.28 3.82 -6.52
N VAL A 82 5.96 3.00 -5.71
CA VAL A 82 5.36 2.15 -4.67
C VAL A 82 4.56 2.96 -3.65
N GLN A 83 5.03 4.13 -3.25
CA GLN A 83 4.32 4.98 -2.29
C GLN A 83 3.12 5.66 -2.90
N VAL A 84 3.24 6.12 -4.14
CA VAL A 84 2.11 6.68 -4.87
C VAL A 84 1.02 5.63 -5.00
N LEU A 85 1.36 4.37 -5.32
CA LEU A 85 0.37 3.27 -5.33
C LEU A 85 -0.26 3.03 -3.95
N ASN A 86 0.53 3.03 -2.88
CA ASN A 86 0.01 2.91 -1.52
C ASN A 86 -0.93 4.08 -1.15
N ARG A 87 -0.61 5.30 -1.60
CA ARG A 87 -1.46 6.49 -1.43
C ARG A 87 -2.77 6.35 -2.20
N ILE A 88 -2.72 5.86 -3.45
CA ILE A 88 -3.92 5.58 -4.25
C ILE A 88 -4.80 4.56 -3.52
N PHE A 89 -4.22 3.46 -3.03
CA PHE A 89 -4.98 2.44 -2.32
C PHE A 89 -5.62 2.96 -1.03
N ARG A 90 -4.85 3.67 -0.19
CA ARG A 90 -5.36 4.27 1.06
C ARG A 90 -6.46 5.30 0.82
N LEU A 91 -6.42 5.99 -0.32
CA LEU A 91 -7.48 6.91 -0.73
C LEU A 91 -8.75 6.15 -1.13
N LEU A 92 -8.63 5.10 -1.95
CA LEU A 92 -9.78 4.41 -2.56
C LEU A 92 -10.42 3.32 -1.68
N GLU A 93 -9.65 2.66 -0.81
CA GLU A 93 -10.13 1.57 0.05
C GLU A 93 -11.33 1.98 0.94
N PRO A 94 -11.33 3.14 1.63
CA PRO A 94 -12.48 3.56 2.41
C PRO A 94 -13.77 3.70 1.59
N TYR A 95 -13.66 4.20 0.35
CA TYR A 95 -14.82 4.33 -0.55
C TYR A 95 -15.37 2.95 -0.95
N ALA A 96 -14.51 1.96 -1.18
CA ALA A 96 -14.94 0.60 -1.48
C ALA A 96 -15.66 -0.04 -0.27
N ILE A 97 -15.15 0.17 0.95
CA ILE A 97 -15.77 -0.33 2.17
C ILE A 97 -17.14 0.31 2.41
N GLU A 98 -17.23 1.65 2.29
CA GLU A 98 -18.51 2.35 2.44
C GLU A 98 -19.51 1.98 1.34
N LEU A 99 -19.06 1.78 0.10
CA LEU A 99 -19.95 1.32 -0.96
C LEU A 99 -20.52 -0.06 -0.64
N ASN A 100 -19.67 -1.02 -0.23
CA ASN A 100 -20.13 -2.35 0.18
C ASN A 100 -21.14 -2.31 1.34
N ARG A 101 -20.97 -1.35 2.26
CA ARG A 101 -21.90 -1.13 3.37
C ARG A 101 -23.26 -0.67 2.87
N VAL A 102 -23.29 0.27 1.90
CA VAL A 102 -24.54 0.78 1.31
C VAL A 102 -25.19 -0.23 0.38
N THR A 103 -24.41 -1.03 -0.34
CA THR A 103 -24.89 -2.04 -1.29
C THR A 103 -25.16 -3.40 -0.65
N ALA A 104 -25.04 -3.51 0.68
CA ALA A 104 -25.29 -4.75 1.42
C ALA A 104 -26.69 -5.30 1.09
N GLY A 105 -26.73 -6.51 0.53
CA GLY A 105 -27.97 -7.20 0.12
C GLY A 105 -28.35 -7.03 -1.36
N SER A 106 -27.69 -6.17 -2.13
CA SER A 106 -27.94 -6.00 -3.57
C SER A 106 -27.22 -7.02 -4.47
N GLY A 107 -26.38 -7.88 -3.89
CA GLY A 107 -25.51 -8.80 -4.63
C GLY A 107 -24.29 -8.12 -5.30
N PHE A 108 -24.19 -6.78 -5.23
CA PHE A 108 -23.03 -6.03 -5.68
C PHE A 108 -22.04 -5.82 -4.52
N THR A 109 -20.88 -6.46 -4.63
CA THR A 109 -19.78 -6.35 -3.66
C THR A 109 -18.47 -6.09 -4.39
N ILE A 110 -17.64 -5.22 -3.84
CA ILE A 110 -16.28 -4.94 -4.28
C ILE A 110 -15.30 -5.59 -3.31
N THR A 111 -14.41 -6.44 -3.79
CA THR A 111 -13.28 -6.95 -3.04
C THR A 111 -12.05 -6.08 -3.28
N THR A 112 -11.31 -5.78 -2.22
CA THR A 112 -10.07 -5.01 -2.28
C THR A 112 -8.88 -5.93 -2.05
N SER A 113 -7.79 -5.71 -2.78
CA SER A 113 -6.51 -6.38 -2.58
C SER A 113 -5.45 -5.32 -2.33
N ALA A 114 -4.82 -5.39 -1.17
CA ALA A 114 -3.79 -4.46 -0.76
C ALA A 114 -2.58 -4.48 -1.72
N PRO A 115 -1.85 -3.37 -1.84
CA PRO A 115 -0.64 -3.29 -2.65
C PRO A 115 0.39 -4.35 -2.26
N ALA A 116 0.69 -5.25 -3.18
CA ALA A 116 1.63 -6.36 -2.95
C ALA A 116 2.48 -6.63 -4.19
N PHE A 117 3.65 -7.24 -3.95
CA PHE A 117 4.49 -7.73 -5.03
C PHE A 117 3.97 -9.07 -5.54
N SER A 118 3.81 -9.18 -6.85
CA SER A 118 3.55 -10.41 -7.56
C SER A 118 4.72 -10.72 -8.48
N HIS A 119 5.16 -11.97 -8.48
CA HIS A 119 6.17 -12.44 -9.43
C HIS A 119 5.47 -13.09 -10.60
N GLU A 120 5.67 -12.55 -11.79
CA GLU A 120 5.11 -13.10 -13.03
C GLU A 120 6.23 -13.62 -13.92
N ARG A 121 5.99 -14.77 -14.54
CA ARG A 121 6.94 -15.37 -15.47
C ARG A 121 6.58 -14.89 -16.87
N PHE A 122 7.45 -14.10 -17.46
CA PHE A 122 7.35 -13.69 -18.85
C PHE A 122 8.08 -14.72 -19.71
N GLU A 123 7.35 -15.42 -20.57
CA GLU A 123 7.95 -16.38 -21.50
C GLU A 123 8.63 -15.61 -22.64
N GLY A 124 9.93 -15.81 -22.78
CA GLY A 124 10.68 -15.27 -23.91
C GLY A 124 10.49 -16.15 -25.14
N GLN A 125 10.57 -15.56 -26.33
CA GLN A 125 10.60 -16.30 -27.58
C GLN A 125 11.90 -17.15 -27.66
N TRP A 126 11.75 -18.46 -27.55
CA TRP A 126 12.85 -19.40 -27.75
C TRP A 126 13.25 -19.42 -29.23
N PRO A 127 14.55 -19.50 -29.59
CA PRO A 127 15.73 -19.69 -28.73
C PRO A 127 16.39 -18.40 -28.23
N TYR A 128 15.92 -17.23 -28.67
CA TYR A 128 16.68 -15.98 -28.51
C TYR A 128 16.49 -15.29 -27.16
N ASN A 129 15.34 -15.50 -26.52
CA ASN A 129 15.00 -14.87 -25.24
C ASN A 129 14.63 -15.93 -24.20
N ALA A 130 15.41 -16.02 -23.13
CA ALA A 130 15.08 -16.86 -21.98
C ALA A 130 13.84 -16.30 -21.25
N SER A 131 13.06 -17.18 -20.63
CA SER A 131 11.96 -16.75 -19.75
C SER A 131 12.50 -15.92 -18.58
N LYS A 132 11.92 -14.75 -18.34
CA LYS A 132 12.33 -13.85 -17.25
C LYS A 132 11.25 -13.79 -16.19
N MET A 133 11.65 -13.78 -14.91
CA MET A 133 10.74 -13.50 -13.81
C MET A 133 10.74 -11.98 -13.58
N VAL A 134 9.58 -11.36 -13.69
CA VAL A 134 9.41 -9.92 -13.47
C VAL A 134 8.60 -9.73 -12.19
N GLN A 135 9.12 -8.88 -11.31
CA GLN A 135 8.42 -8.49 -10.10
C GLN A 135 7.56 -7.26 -10.41
N ILE A 136 6.28 -7.36 -10.09
CA ILE A 136 5.28 -6.34 -10.36
C ILE A 136 4.65 -5.95 -9.03
N TYR A 137 4.48 -4.65 -8.79
CA TYR A 137 3.79 -4.16 -7.60
C TYR A 137 2.41 -3.64 -7.99
N ARG A 138 1.35 -4.16 -7.36
CA ARG A 138 -0.03 -3.86 -7.77
C ARG A 138 -1.02 -3.89 -6.62
N CYS A 139 -2.11 -3.17 -6.79
CA CYS A 139 -3.32 -3.30 -5.97
C CYS A 139 -4.54 -3.53 -6.87
N ARG A 140 -5.63 -4.02 -6.29
CA ARG A 140 -6.82 -4.40 -7.05
C ARG A 140 -8.11 -4.05 -6.34
N PHE A 141 -9.09 -3.66 -7.13
CA PHE A 141 -10.49 -3.54 -6.74
C PHE A 141 -11.29 -4.41 -7.72
N ALA A 142 -12.01 -5.42 -7.23
CA ALA A 142 -12.74 -6.35 -8.10
C ALA A 142 -14.20 -6.42 -7.71
N SER A 143 -15.07 -6.42 -8.70
CA SER A 143 -16.47 -6.82 -8.57
C SER A 143 -16.64 -8.22 -9.17
N MET A 144 -17.87 -8.74 -9.14
CA MET A 144 -18.20 -10.02 -9.79
C MET A 144 -17.90 -10.03 -11.30
N VAL A 145 -17.98 -8.87 -11.96
CA VAL A 145 -17.91 -8.76 -13.43
C VAL A 145 -16.65 -8.07 -13.94
N LEU A 146 -16.06 -7.19 -13.14
CA LEU A 146 -14.90 -6.38 -13.55
C LEU A 146 -13.81 -6.37 -12.48
N SER A 147 -12.60 -6.12 -12.92
CA SER A 147 -11.40 -5.97 -12.11
C SER A 147 -10.67 -4.70 -12.51
N ALA A 148 -10.63 -3.74 -11.59
CA ALA A 148 -9.73 -2.59 -11.66
C ALA A 148 -8.36 -2.98 -11.07
N SER A 149 -7.34 -3.00 -11.92
CA SER A 149 -5.95 -3.29 -11.55
C SER A 149 -5.13 -2.01 -11.65
N ILE A 150 -4.33 -1.70 -10.63
CA ILE A 150 -3.42 -0.56 -10.66
C ILE A 150 -2.02 -1.09 -10.42
N ARG A 151 -1.13 -0.86 -11.38
CA ARG A 151 0.18 -1.51 -11.47
C ARG A 151 1.29 -0.49 -11.54
N VAL A 152 2.34 -0.72 -10.79
CA VAL A 152 3.63 -0.07 -10.95
C VAL A 152 4.51 -0.90 -11.87
N LYS A 153 5.05 -0.25 -12.90
CA LYS A 153 6.14 -0.78 -13.72
C LYS A 153 7.16 0.33 -13.93
N ASP A 154 8.39 0.08 -13.49
CA ASP A 154 9.46 1.07 -13.48
C ASP A 154 8.98 2.37 -12.79
N ASP A 155 8.92 3.46 -13.55
CA ASP A 155 8.54 4.82 -13.13
C ASP A 155 7.12 5.22 -13.57
N THR A 156 6.32 4.22 -13.92
CA THR A 156 4.95 4.41 -14.40
C THR A 156 3.95 3.65 -13.53
N ILE A 157 2.80 4.29 -13.32
CA ILE A 157 1.65 3.70 -12.64
C ILE A 157 0.52 3.65 -13.64
N SER A 158 0.17 2.44 -14.06
CA SER A 158 -0.84 2.20 -15.08
C SER A 158 -2.11 1.66 -14.43
N PHE A 159 -3.25 2.19 -14.87
CA PHE A 159 -4.57 1.80 -14.39
C PHE A 159 -5.26 1.00 -15.49
N TYR A 160 -5.74 -0.18 -15.15
CA TYR A 160 -6.38 -1.11 -16.07
C TYR A 160 -7.77 -1.45 -15.58
N LEU A 161 -8.67 -1.70 -16.53
CA LEU A 161 -10.00 -2.20 -16.25
C LEU A 161 -10.26 -3.43 -17.12
N LEU A 162 -10.31 -4.59 -16.48
CA LEU A 162 -10.38 -5.90 -17.12
C LEU A 162 -11.68 -6.59 -16.73
N PRO A 163 -12.25 -7.45 -17.59
CA PRO A 163 -13.26 -8.40 -17.15
C PRO A 163 -12.72 -9.30 -16.04
N ALA A 164 -13.56 -9.64 -15.07
CA ALA A 164 -13.16 -10.45 -13.92
C ALA A 164 -12.60 -11.83 -14.35
N GLU A 165 -13.08 -12.37 -15.45
CA GLU A 165 -12.68 -13.66 -16.03
C GLU A 165 -11.24 -13.65 -16.58
N HIS A 166 -10.79 -12.50 -17.11
CA HIS A 166 -9.44 -12.32 -17.66
C HIS A 166 -8.40 -11.97 -16.58
N ALA A 167 -8.82 -11.79 -15.34
CA ALA A 167 -7.93 -11.39 -14.25
C ALA A 167 -7.02 -12.51 -13.72
N ILE A 168 -6.98 -13.67 -14.38
CA ILE A 168 -6.11 -14.83 -14.06
C ILE A 168 -4.82 -14.83 -14.90
N ARG A 169 -4.80 -14.22 -16.10
CA ARG A 169 -3.60 -14.04 -16.96
C ARG A 169 -3.24 -12.55 -17.05
N GLN A 170 -2.66 -12.05 -15.97
CA GLN A 170 -2.77 -10.64 -15.58
C GLN A 170 -1.99 -9.68 -16.47
N SER A 171 -0.68 -9.86 -16.66
CA SER A 171 0.08 -8.91 -17.51
C SER A 171 -0.28 -8.96 -18.99
N GLU A 172 -0.57 -10.14 -19.54
CA GLU A 172 -0.94 -10.28 -20.97
C GLU A 172 -2.30 -9.61 -21.26
N ALA A 173 -3.30 -9.86 -20.41
CA ALA A 173 -4.60 -9.22 -20.54
C ALA A 173 -4.52 -7.70 -20.31
N GLU A 174 -3.66 -7.23 -19.40
CA GLU A 174 -3.42 -5.79 -19.21
C GLU A 174 -2.83 -5.12 -20.45
N GLU A 175 -1.92 -5.81 -21.15
CA GLU A 175 -1.33 -5.31 -22.39
C GLU A 175 -2.34 -5.29 -23.54
N GLU A 176 -3.22 -6.29 -23.64
CA GLU A 176 -4.26 -6.37 -24.66
C GLU A 176 -5.34 -5.28 -24.51
N TYR A 177 -5.83 -5.06 -23.29
CA TYR A 177 -6.88 -4.08 -23.03
C TYR A 177 -6.36 -2.64 -22.99
N GLY A 178 -5.06 -2.47 -22.72
CA GLY A 178 -4.42 -1.18 -22.61
C GLY A 178 -4.76 -0.43 -21.31
N PRO A 179 -3.89 0.50 -20.87
CA PRO A 179 -4.14 1.31 -19.69
C PRO A 179 -5.19 2.40 -19.97
N LEU A 180 -6.13 2.59 -19.04
CA LEU A 180 -7.10 3.68 -19.06
C LEU A 180 -6.45 5.03 -18.74
N MET A 181 -5.50 5.03 -17.81
CA MET A 181 -4.67 6.19 -17.52
C MET A 181 -3.29 5.73 -17.03
N ILE A 182 -2.32 6.60 -17.18
CA ILE A 182 -0.93 6.37 -16.76
C ILE A 182 -0.46 7.59 -16.00
N PHE A 183 0.07 7.38 -14.80
CA PHE A 183 0.86 8.37 -14.11
C PHE A 183 2.33 8.07 -14.40
N SER A 184 3.09 9.06 -14.85
CA SER A 184 4.51 8.91 -15.15
C SER A 184 5.34 9.91 -14.36
N SER A 185 6.52 9.52 -13.89
CA SER A 185 7.49 10.49 -13.34
C SER A 185 8.24 11.28 -14.42
N TYR A 186 8.09 10.88 -15.70
CA TYR A 186 8.63 11.61 -16.84
C TYR A 186 7.55 12.53 -17.42
N GLY A 187 7.90 13.80 -17.64
CA GLY A 187 7.04 14.71 -18.40
C GLY A 187 7.11 14.45 -19.91
N ASP A 188 6.22 15.08 -20.69
CA ASP A 188 6.16 14.95 -22.17
C ASP A 188 7.49 15.24 -22.89
N SER A 189 8.42 15.96 -22.24
CA SER A 189 9.76 16.20 -22.78
C SER A 189 10.74 15.02 -22.61
N GLY A 190 10.33 13.88 -22.05
CA GLY A 190 11.18 12.69 -21.85
C GLY A 190 12.23 12.81 -20.73
N TYR A 191 12.30 13.96 -20.05
CA TYR A 191 13.21 14.19 -18.93
C TYR A 191 12.43 14.06 -17.61
N SER A 192 12.98 13.27 -16.67
CA SER A 192 12.52 13.25 -15.28
C SER A 192 12.77 14.62 -14.69
N ARG A 193 11.69 15.36 -14.41
CA ARG A 193 11.79 16.66 -13.76
C ARG A 193 11.65 16.40 -12.28
N PHE A 194 12.78 16.29 -11.58
CA PHE A 194 12.77 16.59 -10.15
C PHE A 194 12.33 18.05 -10.01
N GLY A 195 11.32 18.30 -9.18
CA GLY A 195 10.90 19.67 -8.87
C GLY A 195 11.99 20.42 -8.08
N ASP A 196 11.79 21.72 -7.87
CA ASP A 196 12.72 22.59 -7.12
C ASP A 196 13.02 22.08 -5.69
N CYS A 197 12.18 21.17 -5.19
CA CYS A 197 12.30 20.51 -3.89
C CYS A 197 12.87 19.07 -3.94
N GLY A 198 13.40 18.60 -5.07
CA GLY A 198 13.96 17.25 -5.19
C GLY A 198 12.91 16.12 -5.20
N LYS A 199 11.61 16.46 -5.22
CA LYS A 199 10.52 15.47 -5.38
C LYS A 199 10.33 15.11 -6.86
N ALA A 200 10.11 13.83 -7.16
CA ALA A 200 9.69 13.43 -8.50
C ALA A 200 8.33 14.06 -8.83
N LEU A 201 8.29 14.88 -9.89
CA LEU A 201 7.04 15.42 -10.40
C LEU A 201 6.33 14.33 -11.18
N TRP A 202 5.11 13.99 -10.76
CA TRP A 202 4.24 13.08 -11.48
C TRP A 202 3.47 13.82 -12.55
N TRP A 203 3.23 13.16 -13.68
CA TRP A 203 2.54 13.68 -14.85
C TRP A 203 1.42 12.73 -15.26
N VAL A 204 0.34 13.33 -15.74
CA VAL A 204 -0.84 12.63 -16.28
C VAL A 204 -1.30 13.42 -17.49
N GLU A 205 -1.42 12.75 -18.65
CA GLU A 205 -1.89 13.38 -19.89
C GLU A 205 -1.13 14.68 -20.25
N GLY A 206 0.20 14.67 -20.10
CA GLY A 206 1.06 15.82 -20.40
C GLY A 206 0.97 16.98 -19.40
N LYS A 207 0.27 16.80 -18.28
CA LYS A 207 0.10 17.83 -17.25
C LYS A 207 0.67 17.40 -15.90
N PRO A 208 1.18 18.33 -15.08
CA PRO A 208 1.66 18.00 -13.76
C PRO A 208 0.50 17.54 -12.87
N LEU A 209 0.76 16.49 -12.11
CA LEU A 209 -0.14 15.86 -11.16
C LEU A 209 -0.03 16.58 -9.81
N THR A 210 -0.87 17.59 -9.61
CA THR A 210 -1.05 18.23 -8.31
C THR A 210 -1.84 17.31 -7.37
N ASP A 211 -1.79 17.55 -6.06
CA ASP A 211 -2.54 16.74 -5.09
C ASP A 211 -4.06 16.72 -5.36
N GLU A 212 -4.64 17.86 -5.74
CA GLU A 212 -6.05 17.95 -6.13
C GLU A 212 -6.37 17.12 -7.37
N ARG A 213 -5.47 17.14 -8.37
CA ARG A 213 -5.62 16.35 -9.59
C ARG A 213 -5.46 14.87 -9.30
N PHE A 214 -4.50 14.51 -8.47
CA PHE A 214 -4.24 13.14 -8.03
C PHE A 214 -5.52 12.54 -7.45
N GLU A 215 -6.10 13.19 -6.44
CA GLU A 215 -7.32 12.72 -5.80
C GLU A 215 -8.47 12.61 -6.81
N ARG A 216 -8.66 13.65 -7.63
CA ARG A 216 -9.73 13.68 -8.64
C ARG A 216 -9.61 12.55 -9.67
N TYR A 217 -8.41 12.27 -10.19
CA TYR A 217 -8.20 11.20 -11.16
C TYR A 217 -8.42 9.82 -10.54
N CYS A 218 -7.97 9.60 -9.30
CA CYS A 218 -8.22 8.35 -8.59
C CYS A 218 -9.71 8.12 -8.34
N LEU A 219 -10.44 9.15 -7.89
CA LEU A 219 -11.88 9.06 -7.67
C LEU A 219 -12.64 8.88 -8.99
N LEU A 220 -12.23 9.55 -10.07
CA LEU A 220 -12.83 9.40 -11.40
C LEU A 220 -12.65 7.97 -11.93
N PHE A 221 -11.47 7.39 -11.75
CA PHE A 221 -11.21 5.99 -12.07
C PHE A 221 -12.16 5.06 -11.31
N PHE A 222 -12.27 5.26 -10.00
CA PHE A 222 -13.09 4.43 -9.14
C PHE A 222 -14.58 4.55 -9.46
N ASP A 223 -15.07 5.77 -9.70
CA ASP A 223 -16.44 6.04 -10.16
C ASP A 223 -16.73 5.34 -11.49
N HIS A 224 -15.82 5.44 -12.46
CA HIS A 224 -15.95 4.75 -13.74
C HIS A 224 -16.01 3.21 -13.53
N PHE A 225 -15.15 2.66 -12.67
CA PHE A 225 -15.16 1.24 -12.32
C PHE A 225 -16.51 0.80 -11.72
N VAL A 226 -17.03 1.55 -10.75
CA VAL A 226 -18.30 1.24 -10.08
C VAL A 226 -19.47 1.29 -11.08
N LYS A 227 -19.61 2.40 -11.82
CA LYS A 227 -20.70 2.58 -12.80
C LYS A 227 -20.69 1.49 -13.86
N ARG A 228 -19.51 1.16 -14.39
CA ARG A 228 -19.38 0.13 -15.43
C ARG A 228 -19.65 -1.26 -14.86
N SER A 229 -19.24 -1.54 -13.63
CA SER A 229 -19.53 -2.81 -12.95
C SER A 229 -21.02 -2.97 -12.69
N GLN A 230 -21.70 -1.93 -12.20
CA GLN A 230 -23.15 -1.96 -11.97
C GLN A 230 -23.92 -2.18 -13.28
N ARG A 231 -23.56 -1.47 -14.35
CA ARG A 231 -24.20 -1.65 -15.66
C ARG A 231 -24.06 -3.08 -16.17
N LEU A 232 -22.85 -3.63 -16.17
CA LEU A 232 -22.60 -4.99 -16.65
C LEU A 232 -23.26 -6.05 -15.75
N ALA A 233 -23.31 -5.83 -14.43
CA ALA A 233 -24.02 -6.73 -13.53
C ALA A 233 -25.53 -6.77 -13.82
N LEU A 234 -26.14 -5.63 -14.09
CA LEU A 234 -27.56 -5.54 -14.49
C LEU A 234 -27.82 -6.22 -15.83
N GLU A 235 -26.92 -6.09 -16.81
CA GLU A 235 -27.02 -6.75 -18.10
C GLU A 235 -26.96 -8.29 -17.95
N ARG A 236 -26.05 -8.81 -17.12
CA ARG A 236 -25.93 -10.24 -16.83
C ARG A 236 -27.15 -10.79 -16.09
N MET A 237 -27.69 -10.05 -15.13
CA MET A 237 -28.93 -10.44 -14.44
C MET A 237 -30.12 -10.56 -15.39
N LYS A 238 -30.17 -9.74 -16.45
CA LYS A 238 -31.21 -9.83 -17.48
C LYS A 238 -31.00 -11.01 -18.43
N SER A 239 -29.75 -11.38 -18.74
CA SER A 239 -29.49 -12.53 -19.62
C SER A 239 -29.85 -13.86 -18.94
N ASP A 240 -29.65 -13.97 -17.64
CA ASP A 240 -29.88 -15.21 -16.89
C ASP A 240 -31.39 -15.48 -16.61
N GLN A 241 -32.28 -14.56 -17.00
CA GLN A 241 -33.73 -14.69 -16.85
C GLN A 241 -34.44 -15.21 -18.12
N TYR A 242 -33.71 -15.45 -19.22
CA TYR A 242 -34.20 -16.00 -20.48
C TYR A 242 -33.49 -17.31 -20.82
#